data_AF-A0A3B0PSZ3-F1
#
_entry.id   AF-A0A3B0PSZ3-F1
#
_cell.length_a   1.000
_cell.length_b   1.000
_cell.length_c   1.000
_cell.angle_alpha   90.00
_cell.angle_beta   90.00
_cell.angle_gamma   90.00
#
_symmetry.space_group_name_H-M   'P 1'
#
loop_
_entity.id
_entity.type
_entity.pdbx_description
1 polymer ?
#
loop_
_entity_poly.entity_id
_entity_poly.type
_entity_poly.pdbx_seq_one_letter_code
_entity_poly.pdbx_strand_id
1 'polypeptide(L)' 'MIAIILNVDHVYIGGAFSFVDDFLFDKAKDIFISMQDDSPYKISFSKASYKNNAGIIGATYFLKQKFNLA' A
#
# COMPACT_ATOMS: atom_id res chain seq x y z
N MET A 1 3.01 -7.69 -13.65
CA MET A 1 3.12 -6.87 -12.42
C MET A 1 2.79 -7.74 -11.20
N ILE A 2 3.59 -7.70 -10.12
CA ILE A 2 3.39 -8.57 -8.94
C ILE A 2 2.01 -8.40 -8.29
N ALA A 3 1.46 -7.18 -8.28
CA ALA A 3 0.14 -6.91 -7.73
C ALA A 3 -1.00 -7.60 -8.52
N ILE A 4 -0.85 -7.78 -9.84
CA ILE A 4 -1.81 -8.57 -10.64
C ILE A 4 -1.70 -10.06 -10.30
N ILE A 5 -0.48 -10.58 -10.13
CA ILE A 5 -0.25 -12.00 -9.78
C ILE A 5 -0.84 -12.33 -8.41
N LEU A 6 -0.70 -11.39 -7.45
CA LEU A 6 -1.26 -11.52 -6.11
C LEU A 6 -2.77 -11.19 -6.06
N ASN A 7 -3.37 -10.80 -7.19
CA ASN A 7 -4.78 -10.42 -7.33
C ASN A 7 -5.24 -9.41 -6.26
N VAL A 8 -4.43 -8.37 -6.05
CA VAL A 8 -4.77 -7.29 -5.11
C VAL A 8 -5.46 -6.14 -5.83
N ASP A 9 -6.37 -5.50 -5.12
CA ASP A 9 -7.18 -4.36 -5.55
C ASP A 9 -6.56 -3.01 -5.10
N HIS A 10 -5.68 -3.04 -4.11
CA HIS A 10 -4.97 -1.87 -3.59
C HIS A 10 -3.53 -2.18 -3.14
N VAL A 11 -2.60 -1.26 -3.38
CA VAL A 11 -1.22 -1.30 -2.89
C VAL A 11 -0.93 -0.07 -2.02
N TYR A 12 -0.53 -0.31 -0.78
CA TYR A 12 -0.02 0.72 0.12
C TYR A 12 1.51 0.73 0.14
N ILE A 13 2.10 1.89 -0.07
CA ILE A 13 3.55 2.07 0.02
C ILE A 13 3.91 2.65 1.38
N GLY A 14 4.73 1.92 2.13
CA GLY A 14 5.24 2.31 3.44
C GLY A 14 6.71 2.74 3.43
N GLY A 15 7.31 2.78 4.62
CA GLY A 15 8.72 3.12 4.81
C GLY A 15 9.06 4.57 4.48
N ALA A 16 10.36 4.90 4.41
CA ALA A 16 10.85 6.25 4.08
C ALA A 16 10.29 6.76 2.74
N PHE A 17 10.03 5.84 1.80
CA PHE A 17 9.44 6.17 0.51
C PHE A 17 8.03 6.78 0.63
N SER A 18 7.24 6.38 1.63
CA SER A 18 5.93 7.00 1.88
C SER A 18 6.02 8.47 2.31
N PHE A 19 7.22 8.96 2.65
CA PHE A 19 7.50 10.34 3.06
C PHE A 19 8.24 11.14 1.98
N VAL A 20 8.52 10.55 0.81
CA VAL A 20 9.10 11.31 -0.30
C VAL A 20 8.12 12.38 -0.74
N ASP A 21 8.69 13.44 -1.30
CA ASP A 21 7.96 14.53 -1.90
C ASP A 21 6.80 14.04 -2.78
N ASP A 22 5.65 14.71 -2.69
CA ASP A 22 4.42 14.29 -3.38
C ASP A 22 4.65 14.18 -4.90
N PHE A 23 5.49 15.02 -5.50
CA PHE A 23 5.84 14.93 -6.92
C PHE A 23 6.52 13.61 -7.28
N LEU A 24 7.45 13.14 -6.44
CA LEU A 24 8.15 11.88 -6.69
C LEU A 24 7.21 10.69 -6.51
N PHE A 25 6.30 10.78 -5.54
CA PHE A 25 5.29 9.75 -5.34
C PHE A 25 4.29 9.69 -6.50
N ASP A 26 3.81 10.83 -6.98
CA ASP A 26 2.87 10.91 -8.10
C ASP A 26 3.51 10.40 -9.38
N LYS A 27 4.79 10.69 -9.64
CA LYS A 27 5.52 10.08 -10.76
C LYS A 27 5.58 8.55 -10.67
N ALA A 28 5.86 8.00 -9.48
CA ALA A 28 5.88 6.56 -9.29
C ALA A 28 4.48 5.95 -9.50
N LYS A 29 3.44 6.65 -9.06
CA LYS A 29 2.04 6.26 -9.27
C LYS A 29 1.65 6.27 -10.75
N ASP A 30 2.05 7.29 -11.51
CA ASP A 30 1.76 7.38 -12.94
C ASP A 30 2.41 6.24 -13.72
N ILE A 31 3.67 5.91 -13.39
CA ILE A 31 4.36 4.74 -13.97
C ILE A 31 3.63 3.45 -13.60
N PHE A 32 3.20 3.31 -12.34
CA PHE A 32 2.46 2.13 -11.90
C PHE A 32 1.10 1.98 -12.62
N ILE A 33 0.41 3.09 -12.90
CA ILE A 33 -0.85 3.09 -13.64
C ILE A 33 -0.62 2.72 -15.10
N SER A 34 0.39 3.29 -15.76
CA SER A 34 0.65 2.99 -17.19
C SER A 34 1.02 1.54 -17.45
N MET A 35 1.69 0.88 -16.49
CA MET A 35 1.96 -0.57 -16.55
C MET A 35 0.69 -1.44 -16.53
N GLN A 36 -0.49 -0.86 -16.27
CA GLN A 36 -1.78 -1.53 -16.22
C GLN A 36 -2.70 -1.15 -17.39
N ASP A 37 -2.26 -0.31 -18.32
CA ASP A 37 -3.12 0.20 -19.41
C ASP A 37 -3.71 -0.94 -20.25
N ASP A 38 -2.88 -1.92 -20.61
CA ASP A 38 -3.27 -3.10 -21.38
C ASP A 38 -3.86 -4.23 -20.52
N SER A 39 -4.14 -3.96 -19.24
CA SER A 39 -4.65 -4.93 -18.28
C SER A 39 -6.10 -4.66 -17.91
N PRO A 40 -6.95 -5.71 -17.79
CA PRO A 40 -8.29 -5.55 -17.21
C PRO A 40 -8.23 -5.31 -15.69
N TYR A 41 -7.08 -5.56 -15.05
CA TYR A 41 -6.89 -5.34 -13.62
C TYR A 41 -6.53 -3.88 -13.37
N LYS A 42 -7.34 -3.19 -12.57
CA LYS A 42 -7.12 -1.80 -12.17
C LYS A 42 -6.86 -1.74 -10.67
N ILE A 43 -5.59 -1.58 -10.33
CA ILE A 43 -5.07 -1.65 -8.97
C ILE A 43 -4.78 -0.23 -8.52
N SER A 44 -5.33 0.11 -7.36
CA SER A 44 -5.16 1.42 -6.74
C SER A 44 -3.85 1.50 -5.93
N PHE A 45 -3.29 2.70 -5.81
CA PHE A 45 -1.94 2.92 -5.29
C PHE A 45 -1.93 4.13 -4.36
N SER A 46 -1.48 3.99 -3.10
CA SER A 46 -1.51 5.07 -2.10
C SER A 46 -0.37 4.99 -1.08
N LYS A 47 -0.09 6.12 -0.42
CA LYS A 47 0.82 6.19 0.73
C LYS A 47 0.18 5.54 1.96
N ALA A 48 0.95 4.79 2.72
CA ALA A 48 0.50 4.27 4.02
C ALA A 48 0.28 5.41 5.03
N SER A 49 -0.90 5.50 5.63
CA SER A 49 -1.29 6.62 6.50
C SER A 49 -0.61 6.59 7.87
N TYR A 50 -0.18 5.41 8.33
CA TYR A 50 0.29 5.20 9.70
C TYR A 50 1.78 5.45 9.91
N LYS A 51 2.53 5.84 8.87
CA LYS A 51 3.93 6.27 9.00
C LYS A 51 4.75 5.25 9.82
N ASN A 52 5.52 5.72 10.80
CA ASN A 52 6.35 4.89 11.68
C ASN A 52 5.53 4.05 12.68
N ASN A 53 4.24 4.33 12.83
CA ASN A 53 3.36 3.61 13.75
C ASN A 53 2.71 2.37 13.10
N ALA A 54 2.84 2.18 11.79
CA ALA A 54 2.21 1.07 11.07
C ALA A 54 2.54 -0.30 11.69
N GLY A 55 3.78 -0.49 12.16
CA GLY A 55 4.20 -1.73 12.82
C GLY A 55 3.51 -1.96 14.18
N ILE A 56 3.46 -0.95 15.04
CA ILE A 56 2.81 -1.03 16.36
C ILE A 56 1.29 -1.22 16.21
N ILE A 57 0.68 -0.52 15.26
CA ILE A 57 -0.75 -0.65 14.96
C ILE A 57 -1.04 -2.07 14.47
N GLY A 58 -0.25 -2.58 13.53
CA GLY A 58 -0.38 -3.96 13.04
C GLY A 58 -0.23 -5.00 14.16
N ALA A 59 0.76 -4.84 15.04
CA ALA A 59 0.96 -5.72 16.18
C ALA A 59 -0.24 -5.69 17.15
N THR A 60 -0.79 -4.49 17.42
CA THR A 60 -1.97 -4.33 18.28
C THR A 60 -3.19 -5.02 17.69
N TYR A 61 -3.45 -4.85 16.39
CA TYR A 61 -4.54 -5.54 15.69
C TYR A 61 -4.39 -7.05 15.74
N PHE A 62 -3.17 -7.57 15.55
CA PHE A 62 -2.91 -9.00 15.63
C PHE A 62 -3.19 -9.57 17.02
N LEU A 63 -2.79 -8.86 18.08
CA LEU A 63 -3.11 -9.24 19.46
C LEU A 63 -4.62 -9.21 19.70
N LYS A 64 -5.33 -8.18 19.24
CA LYS A 64 -6.80 -8.11 19.36
C LYS A 64 -7.49 -9.30 18.68
N GLN A 65 -7.10 -9.66 17.46
CA GLN A 65 -7.68 -10.82 16.76
C GLN A 65 -7.37 -12.15 17.46
N LYS A 66 -6.11 -12.34 17.88
CA LYS A 66 -5.68 -13.60 18.52
C LYS A 66 -6.35 -13.85 19.86
N PHE A 67 -6.59 -12.79 20.63
CA PHE A 67 -7.13 -12.87 21.99
C PHE A 67 -8.59 -12.41 22.11
N ASN A 68 -9.23 -12.11 20.98
CA ASN A 68 -10.61 -11.60 20.89
C ASN A 68 -10.89 -10.43 21.84
N LEU A 69 -9.91 -9.53 21.96
CA LEU A 69 -9.99 -8.37 22.85
C LEU A 69 -10.86 -7.30 22.18
N ALA A 70 -11.96 -6.92 22.84
CA ALA A 70 -12.84 -5.83 22.42
C ALA A 70 -12.07 -4.49 22.31
#